data_AF-A0A6V7KZ86-F1
#
_entry.id   AF-A0A6V7KZ86-F1
#
_cell.length_a   1.000
_cell.length_b   1.000
_cell.length_c   1.000
_cell.angle_alpha   90.00
_cell.angle_beta   90.00
_cell.angle_gamma   90.00
#
_symmetry.space_group_name_H-M   'P 1'
#
loop_
_entity.id
_entity.type
_entity.pdbx_description
1 polymer ?
#
loop_
_entity_poly.entity_id
_entity_poly.type
_entity_poly.pdbx_seq_one_letter_code
_entity_poly.pdbx_strand_id
1 'polypeptide(L)' 'SSPSVELKLASKIFVANGVNVKTDYQQLIEDVFKSSVQKVDFTKAEEAANTINSWCEAQTESKIKDVVSP' A
#
# COMPACT_ATOMS: atom_id res chain seq x y z
N SER A 1 7.43 -31.92 13.78
CA SER A 1 7.83 -30.85 12.84
C SER A 1 7.66 -29.53 13.55
N SER A 2 8.71 -28.71 13.67
CA SER A 2 8.57 -27.37 14.26
C SER A 2 7.67 -26.50 13.38
N PRO A 3 6.81 -25.63 13.93
CA PRO A 3 6.02 -24.72 13.12
C PRO A 3 6.95 -23.80 12.32
N SER A 4 6.78 -23.75 11.01
CA SER A 4 7.46 -22.78 10.14
C SER A 4 6.82 -21.42 10.34
N VAL A 5 7.58 -20.45 10.85
CA VAL A 5 7.13 -19.06 10.92
C VAL A 5 7.39 -18.39 9.57
N GLU A 6 6.35 -17.79 8.99
CA GLU A 6 6.44 -17.03 7.75
C GLU A 6 6.38 -15.53 8.07
N LEU A 7 7.38 -14.78 7.62
CA LEU A 7 7.41 -13.32 7.68
C LEU A 7 7.23 -12.76 6.28
N LYS A 8 6.09 -12.10 6.04
CA LYS A 8 5.79 -11.39 4.78
C LYS A 8 6.00 -9.89 4.95
N LEU A 9 6.73 -9.29 4.03
CA LEU A 9 6.93 -7.84 3.97
C LEU A 9 6.42 -7.32 2.63
N ALA A 10 5.56 -6.31 2.68
CA ALA A 10 5.06 -5.59 1.52
C ALA A 10 4.99 -4.10 1.85
N SER A 11 5.28 -3.25 0.87
CA SER A 11 5.17 -1.80 1.01
C SER A 11 4.49 -1.20 -0.22
N LYS A 12 3.79 -0.08 -0.02
CA LYS A 12 3.17 0.71 -1.10
C LYS A 12 3.05 2.17 -0.66
N ILE A 13 3.17 3.08 -1.62
CA ILE A 13 2.96 4.52 -1.41
C ILE A 13 1.66 4.92 -2.10
N PHE A 14 0.74 5.52 -1.35
CA PHE A 14 -0.49 6.10 -1.89
C PHE A 14 -0.34 7.62 -1.99
N VAL A 15 -0.57 8.19 -3.17
CA VAL A 15 -0.38 9.63 -3.43
C VAL A 15 -1.64 10.25 -4.03
N ALA A 16 -1.90 11.53 -3.73
CA ALA A 16 -3.06 12.22 -4.26
C ALA A 16 -2.97 12.40 -5.79
N ASN A 17 -4.13 12.43 -6.46
CA ASN A 17 -4.22 12.57 -7.92
C ASN A 17 -3.41 13.73 -8.50
N GLY A 18 -3.37 14.88 -7.81
CA GLY A 18 -2.62 16.07 -8.23
C GLY A 18 -1.11 16.02 -7.98
N VAL A 19 -0.61 14.99 -7.28
CA VAL A 19 0.82 14.84 -7.01
C VAL A 19 1.48 14.12 -8.18
N ASN A 20 2.50 14.76 -8.75
CA ASN A 20 3.36 14.16 -9.76
C ASN A 20 4.63 13.64 -9.10
N VAL A 21 4.74 12.32 -9.09
CA VAL A 21 5.94 11.63 -8.61
C VAL A 21 6.90 11.47 -9.79
N LYS A 22 8.15 11.89 -9.61
CA LYS A 22 9.18 11.75 -10.65
C LYS A 22 9.37 10.27 -11.00
N THR A 23 9.49 9.97 -12.29
CA THR A 23 9.70 8.59 -12.78
C THR A 23 10.95 7.96 -12.14
N ASP A 24 12.06 8.69 -12.04
CA ASP A 24 13.28 8.19 -11.40
C ASP A 24 13.06 7.84 -9.92
N TYR A 25 12.18 8.57 -9.24
CA TYR A 25 11.81 8.24 -7.86
C TYR A 25 10.94 6.99 -7.82
N GLN A 26 9.95 6.85 -8.72
CA GLN A 26 9.15 5.61 -8.81
C GLN A 26 10.03 4.38 -9.04
N GLN A 27 10.99 4.47 -9.98
CA GLN A 27 11.96 3.41 -10.24
C GLN A 27 12.82 3.11 -9.01
N LEU A 28 13.34 4.14 -8.33
CA LEU A 28 14.12 3.96 -7.11
C LEU A 28 13.34 3.18 -6.03
N ILE A 29 12.06 3.53 -5.81
CA ILE A 29 11.26 2.86 -4.78
C ILE A 29 10.98 1.39 -5.18
N GLU A 30 10.73 1.14 -6.46
CA GLU A 30 10.52 -0.21 -6.99
C GLU A 30 11.80 -1.06 -6.86
N ASP A 31 12.95 -0.52 -7.23
CA ASP A 31 14.21 -1.25 -7.23
C ASP A 31 14.71 -1.55 -5.82
N VAL A 32 14.68 -0.55 -4.93
CA VAL A 32 15.29 -0.62 -3.59
C VAL A 32 14.33 -1.19 -2.55
N PHE A 33 13.08 -0.75 -2.56
CA PHE A 33 12.10 -1.10 -1.52
C PHE A 33 11.09 -2.15 -1.97
N LYS A 34 11.14 -2.58 -3.24
CA LYS A 34 10.14 -3.47 -3.85
C LYS A 34 8.72 -2.94 -3.63
N SER A 35 8.59 -1.61 -3.71
CA SER A 35 7.34 -0.90 -3.48
C SER A 35 6.76 -0.39 -4.80
N SER A 36 5.49 0.03 -4.76
CA SER A 36 4.83 0.69 -5.87
C SER A 36 4.16 1.98 -5.42
N VAL A 37 3.91 2.88 -6.38
CA VAL A 37 3.15 4.10 -6.17
C VAL A 37 1.76 3.92 -6.78
N GLN A 38 0.72 4.19 -5.99
CA GLN A 38 -0.67 4.18 -6.46
C GLN A 38 -1.28 5.57 -6.25
N LYS A 39 -1.90 6.11 -7.30
CA LYS A 39 -2.70 7.33 -7.17
C LYS A 39 -4.05 7.00 -6.52
N VAL A 40 -4.46 7.82 -5.57
CA VAL A 40 -5.73 7.72 -4.84
C VAL A 40 -6.40 9.08 -4.82
N ASP A 41 -7.72 9.08 -5.01
CA ASP A 41 -8.52 10.28 -4.87
C ASP A 41 -8.89 10.51 -3.40
N PHE A 42 -8.05 11.25 -2.67
CA PHE A 42 -8.30 11.59 -1.27
C PHE A 42 -9.44 12.60 -1.07
N THR A 43 -10.05 13.15 -2.13
CA THR A 43 -11.29 13.93 -1.98
C THR A 43 -12.50 13.04 -1.71
N LYS A 44 -12.35 11.74 -1.98
CA LYS A 44 -13.35 10.71 -1.70
C LYS A 44 -12.90 9.83 -0.55
N ALA A 45 -13.01 10.36 0.66
CA ALA A 45 -12.52 9.76 1.89
C ALA A 45 -12.85 8.26 2.04
N GLU A 46 -14.11 7.86 1.84
CA GLU A 46 -14.53 6.47 1.95
C GLU A 46 -13.86 5.56 0.90
N GLU A 47 -13.82 5.99 -0.37
CA GLU A 47 -13.17 5.23 -1.45
C GLU A 47 -11.65 5.11 -1.22
N ALA A 48 -11.03 6.16 -0.70
CA ALA A 48 -9.61 6.19 -0.38
C ALA A 48 -9.28 5.24 0.78
N ALA A 49 -10.03 5.30 1.88
CA ALA A 49 -9.87 4.39 3.02
C ALA A 49 -10.08 2.94 2.60
N ASN A 50 -11.14 2.65 1.82
CA ASN A 50 -11.41 1.32 1.28
C ASN A 50 -10.25 0.80 0.42
N THR A 51 -9.66 1.64 -0.42
CA THR A 51 -8.52 1.27 -1.27
C THR A 51 -7.30 0.87 -0.44
N ILE A 52 -6.97 1.65 0.59
CA ILE A 52 -5.81 1.41 1.46
C ILE A 52 -6.03 0.16 2.32
N ASN A 53 -7.17 0.09 3.00
CA ASN A 53 -7.51 -1.03 3.87
C ASN A 53 -7.57 -2.36 3.10
N SER A 54 -8.20 -2.36 1.91
CA SER A 54 -8.27 -3.56 1.06
C SER A 54 -6.87 -4.04 0.62
N TRP A 55 -5.94 -3.12 0.34
CA TRP A 55 -4.58 -3.49 0.01
C TRP A 55 -3.86 -4.12 1.21
N CYS A 56 -3.96 -3.51 2.39
CA CYS A 56 -3.39 -4.05 3.63
C CYS A 56 -3.96 -5.43 3.97
N GLU A 57 -5.27 -5.63 3.82
CA GLU A 57 -5.92 -6.92 4.01
C GLU A 57 -5.35 -7.98 3.06
N ALA A 58 -5.25 -7.66 1.76
CA ALA A 58 -4.72 -8.59 0.77
C ALA A 58 -3.26 -8.99 1.06
N GLN A 59 -2.42 -8.06 1.53
CA GLN A 59 -1.02 -8.35 1.86
C GLN A 59 -0.84 -9.15 3.16
N THR A 60 -1.87 -9.19 4.01
CA THR A 60 -1.79 -9.76 5.35
C THR A 60 -2.72 -10.95 5.55
N GLU A 61 -3.30 -11.48 4.47
CA GLU A 61 -4.30 -12.55 4.52
C GLU A 61 -5.45 -12.19 5.46
N SER A 62 -5.94 -10.96 5.34
CA SER A 62 -7.02 -10.37 6.14
C SER A 62 -6.75 -10.30 7.64
N LYS A 63 -5.50 -10.43 8.09
CA LYS A 63 -5.11 -10.31 9.51
C LYS A 63 -5.06 -8.87 9.98
N ILE A 64 -4.78 -7.92 9.08
CA ILE A 64 -4.78 -6.48 9.37
C ILE A 64 -5.88 -5.83 8.54
N LYS A 65 -6.82 -5.18 9.23
CA LYS A 65 -7.99 -4.50 8.66
C LYS A 65 -8.09 -3.08 9.19
N ASP A 66 -8.86 -2.24 8.51
CA ASP A 66 -9.26 -0.92 8.99
C ASP A 66 -8.09 -0.06 9.48
N VAL A 67 -6.97 -0.08 8.74
CA VAL A 67 -5.72 0.62 9.07
C VAL A 67 -5.93 2.13 9.12
N VAL A 68 -6.80 2.65 8.25
CA VAL A 68 -7.18 4.05 8.19
C VAL A 68 -8.71 4.19 8.20
N SER A 69 -9.18 5.31 8.72
CA SER A 69 -10.58 5.75 8.64
C SER A 69 -10.72 6.86 7.58
N PRO A 70 -11.92 7.03 6.99
CA PRO A 70 -12.22 8.15 6.09
C PRO A 70 -11.89 9.52 6.69
#